data_AF-A0A0N0XRD1-F1
#
_entry.id   AF-A0A0N0XRD1-F1
#
_cell.length_a   1.000
_cell.length_b   1.000
_cell.length_c   1.000
_cell.angle_alpha   90.00
_cell.angle_beta   90.00
_cell.angle_gamma   90.00
#
_symmetry.space_group_name_H-M   'P 1'
#
loop_
_entity.id
_entity.type
_entity.pdbx_description
1 polymer ?
#
loop_
_entity_poly.entity_id
_entity_poly.type
_entity_poly.pdbx_seq_one_letter_code
_entity_poly.pdbx_strand_id
1 'polypeptide(L)'
;MAGDGLQADVPSLKAGGKDFTSVGQRYQSAVETLKNGLTGLEGQDTPPWGDDDIGEKFGVVYEGLRDGMYESMGHLAAKLQEIGGALNAMADNHQADEDFNDSLMKQHVANAEAESQRIVTLKSPHT
;
A
#
# COMPACT_ATOMS: atom_id res chain seq x y z
N MET A 1 28.95 -3.82 17.38
CA MET A 1 27.84 -2.87 17.60
C MET A 1 27.64 -2.04 16.34
N ALA A 2 27.12 -2.65 15.28
CA ALA A 2 26.65 -1.99 14.06
C ALA A 2 25.66 -2.98 13.44
N GLY A 3 24.37 -2.69 13.45
CA GLY A 3 23.37 -3.57 12.83
C GLY A 3 21.93 -3.32 13.27
N ASP A 4 21.69 -3.04 14.55
CA ASP A 4 20.33 -3.12 15.11
C ASP A 4 19.50 -1.81 15.02
N GLY A 5 20.13 -0.69 14.65
CA GLY A 5 19.52 0.64 14.77
C GLY A 5 18.82 1.20 13.53
N LEU A 6 18.89 0.53 12.37
CA LEU A 6 18.44 1.09 11.07
C LEU A 6 17.72 0.07 10.18
N GLN A 7 17.37 -1.10 10.72
CA GLN A 7 16.69 -2.13 9.95
C GLN A 7 15.19 -1.80 9.88
N ALA A 8 14.62 -1.82 8.68
CA ALA A 8 13.20 -1.54 8.54
C ALA A 8 12.39 -2.71 9.09
N ASP A 9 11.31 -2.42 9.82
CA ASP A 9 10.38 -3.45 10.23
C ASP A 9 9.50 -3.86 9.04
N VAL A 10 10.09 -4.67 8.15
CA VAL A 10 9.46 -5.25 6.96
C VAL A 10 8.13 -5.96 7.33
N PRO A 11 8.05 -6.78 8.40
CA PRO A 11 6.78 -7.33 8.86
C PRO A 11 5.71 -6.28 9.12
N SER A 12 6.04 -5.19 9.83
CA SER A 12 5.09 -4.11 10.12
C SER A 12 4.64 -3.37 8.86
N LEU A 13 5.56 -3.14 7.90
CA LEU A 13 5.22 -2.53 6.61
C LEU A 13 4.27 -3.41 5.81
N LYS A 14 4.51 -4.74 5.75
CA LYS A 14 3.61 -5.69 5.07
C LYS A 14 2.25 -5.79 5.75
N ALA A 15 2.22 -5.79 7.08
CA ALA A 15 0.98 -5.77 7.85
C ALA A 15 0.18 -4.49 7.56
N GLY A 16 0.81 -3.32 7.67
CA GLY A 16 0.17 -2.04 7.35
C GLY A 16 -0.30 -1.98 5.90
N GLY A 17 0.50 -2.47 4.95
CA GLY A 17 0.13 -2.53 3.54
C GLY A 17 -1.14 -3.36 3.29
N LYS A 18 -1.23 -4.52 3.94
CA LYS A 18 -2.42 -5.38 3.90
C LYS A 18 -3.64 -4.71 4.55
N ASP A 19 -3.46 -4.06 5.69
CA ASP A 19 -4.54 -3.40 6.41
C ASP A 19 -5.14 -2.25 5.60
N PHE A 20 -4.30 -1.38 5.04
CA PHE A 20 -4.75 -0.28 4.18
C PHE A 20 -5.47 -0.78 2.91
N THR A 21 -4.95 -1.84 2.28
CA THR A 21 -5.60 -2.48 1.14
C THR A 21 -6.98 -3.02 1.54
N SER A 22 -7.07 -3.73 2.66
CA SER A 22 -8.32 -4.32 3.15
C SER A 22 -9.36 -3.26 3.52
N VAL A 23 -8.95 -2.19 4.21
CA VAL A 23 -9.82 -1.07 4.54
C VAL A 23 -10.29 -0.35 3.27
N GLY A 24 -9.39 -0.12 2.30
CA GLY A 24 -9.74 0.48 1.01
C GLY A 24 -10.79 -0.34 0.24
N GLN A 25 -10.64 -1.67 0.20
CA GLN A 25 -11.62 -2.57 -0.43
C GLN A 25 -12.97 -2.56 0.28
N ARG A 26 -12.98 -2.68 1.62
CA ARG A 26 -14.21 -2.64 2.41
C ARG A 26 -14.94 -1.31 2.26
N TYR A 27 -14.19 -0.21 2.26
CA TYR A 27 -14.72 1.12 2.05
C TYR A 27 -15.33 1.25 0.64
N GLN A 28 -14.62 0.80 -0.41
CA GLN A 28 -15.15 0.77 -1.76
C GLN A 28 -16.49 0.00 -1.85
N SER A 29 -16.57 -1.19 -1.27
CA SER A 29 -17.82 -1.97 -1.27
C SER A 29 -18.96 -1.27 -0.52
N ALA A 30 -18.65 -0.56 0.57
CA ALA A 30 -19.64 0.24 1.28
C ALA A 30 -20.14 1.43 0.43
N VAL A 31 -19.24 2.09 -0.30
CA VAL A 31 -19.57 3.18 -1.23
C VAL A 31 -20.44 2.68 -2.38
N GLU A 32 -20.11 1.52 -2.96
CA GLU A 32 -20.92 0.89 -4.01
C GLU A 32 -22.31 0.51 -3.49
N THR A 33 -22.41 -0.01 -2.27
CA THR A 33 -23.69 -0.33 -1.62
C THR A 33 -24.54 0.93 -1.43
N LEU A 34 -23.92 2.02 -0.94
CA LEU A 34 -24.60 3.31 -0.77
C LEU A 34 -25.08 3.85 -2.12
N LYS A 35 -24.22 3.86 -3.14
CA LYS A 35 -24.55 4.34 -4.48
C LYS A 35 -25.73 3.57 -5.06
N ASN A 36 -25.67 2.24 -5.02
CA ASN A 36 -26.74 1.40 -5.54
C ASN A 36 -28.05 1.59 -4.77
N GLY A 37 -27.98 1.76 -3.45
CA GLY A 37 -29.14 2.05 -2.61
C GLY A 37 -29.81 3.37 -2.97
N LEU A 38 -29.05 4.45 -3.07
CA LEU A 38 -29.56 5.77 -3.42
C LEU A 38 -30.11 5.83 -4.85
N THR A 39 -29.37 5.30 -5.83
CA THR A 39 -29.86 5.20 -7.22
C THR A 39 -31.10 4.32 -7.34
N GLY A 40 -31.22 3.28 -6.50
CA GLY A 40 -32.43 2.47 -6.43
C GLY A 40 -33.67 3.23 -5.93
N LEU A 41 -33.49 4.26 -5.10
CA LEU A 41 -34.58 5.12 -4.62
C LEU A 41 -34.99 6.17 -5.67
N GLU A 42 -34.14 6.46 -6.65
CA GLU A 42 -34.36 7.53 -7.61
C GLU A 42 -35.43 7.20 -8.66
N GLY A 43 -35.76 5.92 -8.85
CA GLY A 43 -36.86 5.48 -9.73
C GLY A 43 -36.67 5.88 -11.21
N GLN A 44 -37.67 5.60 -12.05
CA GLN A 44 -37.66 6.00 -13.48
C GLN A 44 -38.65 7.11 -13.83
N ASP A 45 -39.80 7.17 -13.15
CA ASP A 45 -40.90 8.07 -13.57
C ASP A 45 -40.92 9.40 -12.83
N THR A 46 -40.80 9.36 -11.50
CA THR A 46 -40.83 10.56 -10.65
C THR A 46 -39.68 10.48 -9.66
N PRO A 47 -38.75 11.44 -9.66
CA PRO A 47 -37.69 11.49 -8.66
C PRO A 47 -38.27 11.51 -7.23
N PRO A 48 -37.55 11.00 -6.23
CA PRO A 48 -38.04 10.89 -4.86
C PRO A 48 -38.30 12.24 -4.17
N TRP A 49 -37.82 13.33 -4.76
CA TRP A 49 -38.07 14.71 -4.34
C TRP A 49 -39.20 15.41 -5.12
N GLY A 50 -39.89 14.71 -6.02
CA GLY A 50 -40.99 15.25 -6.82
C GLY A 50 -40.54 15.86 -8.16
N ASP A 51 -41.50 16.01 -9.07
CA ASP A 51 -41.35 16.64 -10.40
C ASP A 51 -41.93 18.07 -10.45
N ASP A 52 -42.29 18.64 -9.29
CA ASP A 52 -42.74 20.02 -9.18
C ASP A 52 -41.56 21.00 -9.18
N ASP A 53 -41.84 22.30 -9.36
CA ASP A 53 -40.82 23.37 -9.39
C ASP A 53 -39.87 23.35 -8.17
N ILE A 54 -40.35 22.90 -7.01
CA ILE A 54 -39.56 22.78 -5.79
C ILE A 54 -38.68 21.52 -5.85
N GLY A 55 -39.26 20.39 -6.25
CA GLY A 55 -38.55 19.13 -6.50
C GLY A 55 -37.42 19.29 -7.50
N GLU A 56 -37.64 19.94 -8.64
CA GLU A 56 -36.60 20.15 -9.66
C GLU A 56 -35.40 20.93 -9.10
N LYS A 57 -35.64 22.02 -8.37
CA LYS A 57 -34.57 22.82 -7.74
C LYS A 57 -33.80 22.04 -6.68
N PHE A 58 -34.51 21.22 -5.90
CA PHE A 58 -33.87 20.33 -4.94
C PHE A 58 -33.02 19.29 -5.66
N GLY A 59 -33.55 18.66 -6.70
CA GLY A 59 -32.88 17.65 -7.51
C GLY A 59 -31.56 18.14 -8.05
N VAL A 60 -31.52 19.31 -8.69
CA VAL A 60 -30.27 19.88 -9.23
C VAL A 60 -29.17 19.99 -8.17
N VAL A 61 -29.51 20.45 -6.96
CA VAL A 61 -28.55 20.60 -5.86
C VAL A 61 -28.15 19.24 -5.28
N TYR A 62 -29.14 18.37 -5.05
CA TYR A 62 -28.94 17.05 -4.48
C TYR A 62 -28.08 16.17 -5.38
N GLU A 63 -28.40 16.08 -6.68
CA GLU A 63 -27.68 15.27 -7.64
C GLU A 63 -26.23 15.74 -7.78
N GLY A 64 -26.01 17.06 -7.87
CA GLY A 64 -24.66 17.62 -7.90
C GLY A 64 -23.84 17.29 -6.65
N LEU A 65 -24.44 17.40 -5.46
CA LEU A 65 -23.78 17.03 -4.21
C LEU A 65 -23.53 15.52 -4.13
N ARG A 66 -24.52 14.71 -4.49
CA ARG A 66 -24.47 13.24 -4.50
C ARG A 66 -23.35 12.74 -5.40
N ASP A 67 -23.27 13.26 -6.63
CA ASP A 67 -22.28 12.83 -7.61
C ASP A 67 -20.87 13.23 -7.18
N GLY A 68 -20.70 14.46 -6.67
CA GLY A 68 -19.44 14.91 -6.07
C GLY A 68 -19.01 14.06 -4.87
N MET A 69 -19.96 13.63 -4.03
CA MET A 69 -19.68 12.69 -2.94
C MET A 69 -19.25 11.32 -3.46
N TYR A 70 -19.91 10.76 -4.49
CA TYR A 70 -19.51 9.49 -5.10
C TYR A 70 -18.08 9.54 -5.63
N GLU A 71 -17.72 10.61 -6.33
CA GLU A 71 -16.35 10.81 -6.83
C GLU A 71 -15.34 10.91 -5.69
N SER A 72 -15.63 11.74 -4.68
CA SER A 72 -14.74 11.91 -3.52
C SER A 72 -14.54 10.61 -2.75
N MET A 73 -15.61 9.83 -2.55
CA MET A 73 -15.56 8.55 -1.87
C MET A 73 -14.79 7.51 -2.71
N GLY A 74 -15.02 7.45 -4.02
CA GLY A 74 -14.23 6.60 -4.92
C GLY A 74 -12.73 6.93 -4.87
N HIS A 75 -12.38 8.21 -4.89
CA HIS A 75 -10.99 8.67 -4.77
C HIS A 75 -10.36 8.29 -3.44
N LEU A 76 -11.07 8.44 -2.32
CA LEU A 76 -10.58 8.02 -1.01
C LEU A 76 -10.32 6.51 -0.97
N ALA A 77 -11.21 5.69 -1.53
CA ALA A 77 -11.01 4.25 -1.63
C ALA A 77 -9.73 3.89 -2.40
N ALA A 78 -9.51 4.54 -3.55
CA ALA A 78 -8.30 4.36 -4.35
C ALA A 78 -7.04 4.75 -3.58
N LYS A 79 -7.06 5.90 -2.87
CA LYS A 79 -5.92 6.36 -2.09
C LYS A 79 -5.55 5.43 -0.94
N LEU A 80 -6.53 4.82 -0.28
CA LEU A 80 -6.27 3.80 0.75
C LEU A 80 -5.54 2.58 0.16
N GLN A 81 -5.95 2.13 -1.03
CA GLN A 81 -5.30 1.02 -1.72
C GLN A 81 -3.89 1.40 -2.21
N GLU A 82 -3.70 2.64 -2.71
CA GLU A 82 -2.38 3.15 -3.10
C GLU A 82 -1.40 3.18 -1.92
N ILE A 83 -1.83 3.64 -0.73
CA ILE A 83 -1.01 3.58 0.49
C ILE A 83 -0.64 2.14 0.80
N GLY A 84 -1.60 1.21 0.70
CA GLY A 84 -1.37 -0.21 0.89
C GLY A 84 -0.29 -0.77 -0.04
N GLY A 85 -0.37 -0.44 -1.33
CA GLY A 85 0.62 -0.81 -2.34
C GLY A 85 2.00 -0.20 -2.08
N ALA A 86 2.06 1.08 -1.70
CA ALA A 86 3.31 1.76 -1.40
C ALA A 86 4.04 1.16 -0.19
N LEU A 87 3.31 0.77 0.86
CA LEU A 87 3.88 0.11 2.04
C LEU A 87 4.45 -1.27 1.69
N ASN A 88 3.76 -2.05 0.86
CA ASN A 88 4.27 -3.33 0.37
C ASN A 88 5.54 -3.15 -0.47
N ALA A 89 5.55 -2.18 -1.39
CA ALA A 89 6.73 -1.87 -2.20
C ALA A 89 7.92 -1.44 -1.33
N MET A 90 7.68 -0.62 -0.31
CA MET A 90 8.71 -0.23 0.66
C MET A 90 9.26 -1.44 1.41
N ALA A 91 8.39 -2.37 1.84
CA ALA A 91 8.80 -3.59 2.53
C ALA A 91 9.67 -4.48 1.64
N ASP A 92 9.28 -4.66 0.37
CA ASP A 92 10.02 -5.49 -0.57
C ASP A 92 11.39 -4.87 -0.93
N ASN A 93 11.46 -3.54 -1.05
CA ASN A 93 12.73 -2.83 -1.26
C ASN A 93 13.69 -3.00 -0.07
N HIS A 94 13.19 -2.81 1.15
CA HIS A 94 14.02 -3.01 2.35
C HIS A 94 14.51 -4.45 2.49
N GLN A 95 13.64 -5.43 2.21
CA GLN A 95 14.02 -6.84 2.23
C GLN A 95 15.12 -7.13 1.20
N ALA A 96 15.00 -6.61 -0.02
CA ALA A 96 16.00 -6.79 -1.07
C ALA A 96 17.35 -6.13 -0.73
N ASP A 97 17.33 -4.93 -0.14
CA ASP A 97 18.55 -4.22 0.27
C ASP A 97 19.28 -4.96 1.40
N GLU A 98 18.54 -5.53 2.36
CA GLU A 98 19.09 -6.32 3.45
C GLU A 98 19.69 -7.64 2.95
N ASP A 99 18.99 -8.37 2.07
CA ASP A 99 19.49 -9.60 1.46
C ASP A 99 20.76 -9.34 0.64
N PHE A 100 20.79 -8.24 -0.12
CA PHE A 100 21.97 -7.82 -0.88
C PHE A 100 23.15 -7.50 0.05
N ASN A 101 22.93 -6.70 1.09
CA ASN A 101 23.99 -6.33 2.04
C ASN A 101 24.54 -7.55 2.80
N ASP A 102 23.69 -8.47 3.23
CA ASP A 102 24.11 -9.71 3.90
C ASP A 102 24.97 -10.57 2.95
N SER A 103 24.57 -10.69 1.67
CA SER A 103 25.35 -11.42 0.67
C SER A 103 26.74 -10.79 0.43
N LEU A 104 26.80 -9.46 0.35
CA LEU A 104 28.03 -8.70 0.16
C LEU A 104 28.98 -8.88 1.37
N MET A 105 28.44 -8.79 2.58
CA MET A 105 29.20 -8.98 3.82
C MET A 105 29.75 -10.40 3.93
N LYS A 106 28.95 -11.42 3.63
CA LYS A 106 29.40 -12.83 3.61
C LYS A 106 30.52 -13.04 2.60
N GLN A 107 30.42 -12.45 1.40
CA GLN A 107 31.47 -12.54 0.40
C GLN A 107 32.76 -11.86 0.84
N HIS A 108 32.69 -10.66 1.44
CA HIS A 108 33.87 -9.97 1.96
C HIS A 108 34.59 -10.78 3.04
N VAL A 109 33.84 -11.39 3.96
CA VAL A 109 34.40 -12.26 5.00
C VAL A 109 35.09 -13.47 4.37
N ALA A 110 34.43 -14.17 3.44
CA ALA A 110 35.00 -15.33 2.76
C ALA A 110 36.29 -14.99 1.99
N ASN A 111 36.31 -13.84 1.30
CA ASN A 111 37.50 -13.36 0.60
C ASN A 111 38.66 -13.07 1.56
N ALA A 112 38.38 -12.37 2.68
CA ALA A 112 39.39 -12.06 3.68
C ALA A 112 39.97 -13.33 4.34
N GLU A 113 39.12 -14.33 4.61
CA GLU A 113 39.55 -15.64 5.11
C GLU A 113 40.45 -16.37 4.11
N ALA A 114 40.08 -16.37 2.83
CA ALA A 114 40.88 -16.99 1.77
C ALA A 114 42.25 -16.31 1.58
N GLU A 115 42.30 -14.97 1.65
CA GLU A 115 43.56 -14.22 1.60
C GLU A 115 44.46 -14.54 2.80
N SER A 116 43.89 -14.56 4.01
CA SER A 116 44.62 -14.92 5.23
C SER A 116 45.23 -16.33 5.14
N GLN A 117 44.46 -17.31 4.66
CA GLN A 117 44.95 -18.67 4.45
C GLN A 117 46.12 -18.72 3.45
N ARG A 118 46.05 -17.99 2.34
CA ARG A 118 47.15 -17.90 1.36
C ARG A 118 48.42 -17.32 1.99
N ILE A 119 48.31 -16.30 2.83
CA ILE A 119 49.45 -15.70 3.52
C ILE A 119 50.09 -16.70 4.50
N VAL A 120 49.29 -17.48 5.23
CA VAL A 120 49.79 -18.53 6.14
C VAL A 120 50.53 -19.63 5.37
N THR A 121 49.99 -20.07 4.23
CA THR A 121 50.65 -21.08 3.37
C THR A 121 51.98 -20.56 2.82
N LEU A 122 52.04 -19.30 2.39
CA LEU A 122 53.27 -18.68 1.88
C LEU A 122 54.34 -18.49 2.97
N LYS A 123 53.93 -18.22 4.22
CA LYS A 123 54.83 -17.99 5.36
C LYS A 123 55.31 -19.28 6.05
N SER A 124 54.79 -20.44 5.64
CA SER A 124 55.21 -21.75 6.15
C SER A 124 56.11 -22.46 5.12
N PRO A 125 57.38 -22.05 4.95
CA PRO A 125 58.29 -22.78 4.08
C PRO A 125 58.52 -24.18 4.66
N HIS A 126 58.39 -25.19 3.80
CA HIS A 126 58.71 -26.59 4.03
C HIS A 126 60.00 -26.75 4.86
N THR A 127 59.87 -27.36 6.05
CA THR A 127 60.91 -28.24 6.62
C THR A 127 60.76 -29.64 6.06
#